data_AF-F3GK97-F1
#
_entry.id   AF-F3GK97-F1
#
_cell.length_a   1.000
_cell.length_b   1.000
_cell.length_c   1.000
_cell.angle_alpha   90.00
_cell.angle_beta   90.00
_cell.angle_gamma   90.00
#
_symmetry.space_group_name_H-M   'P 1'
#
loop_
_entity.id
_entity.type
_entity.pdbx_description
1 polymer ?
#
loop_
_entity_poly.entity_id
_entity_poly.type
_entity_poly.pdbx_seq_one_letter_code
_entity_poly.pdbx_strand_id
1 'polypeptide(L)'
;MRSSRHKRKLQRGAHAANGFTLRLTQLDADKGALNQRLETIALQGIPNYFGTQRFGYQGGNLGEARDYAARKALPEQRAVRSRLLSTARSYLFNRVLAARVVDGSWQKAQVGDLLAFTDSRSFFPAGVDECSDPRLAILDLHPTGPQWGEGPSPAGGATAALENTVADDESVLRDWLVRAGMEHERRILRLPIGRLTWHYPESDILQLEFVLP
;
A
#
# COMPACT_ATOMS: atom_id res chain seq x y z
N MET A 1 -23.83 -3.71 -24.00
CA MET A 1 -22.87 -4.67 -23.39
C MET A 1 -22.31 -5.56 -24.48
N ARG A 2 -20.98 -5.71 -24.58
CA ARG A 2 -20.33 -6.71 -25.44
C ARG A 2 -19.94 -7.90 -24.57
N SER A 3 -20.23 -9.11 -25.03
CA SER A 3 -19.78 -10.36 -24.42
C SER A 3 -19.05 -11.16 -25.48
N SER A 4 -17.90 -11.73 -25.14
CA SER A 4 -17.12 -12.59 -26.03
C SER A 4 -16.54 -13.78 -25.26
N ARG A 5 -16.32 -14.89 -25.96
CA ARG A 5 -15.69 -16.09 -25.39
C ARG A 5 -14.19 -15.82 -25.17
N HIS A 6 -13.70 -16.13 -23.97
CA HIS A 6 -12.29 -16.08 -23.63
C HIS A 6 -11.78 -17.48 -23.23
N LYS A 7 -10.57 -17.85 -23.67
CA LYS A 7 -10.01 -19.21 -23.46
C LYS A 7 -9.53 -19.45 -22.02
N ARG A 8 -9.20 -18.40 -21.28
CA ARG A 8 -8.77 -18.47 -19.87
C ARG A 8 -9.87 -18.00 -18.94
N LYS A 9 -10.10 -18.77 -17.87
CA LYS A 9 -10.94 -18.35 -16.74
C LYS A 9 -10.37 -17.07 -16.13
N LEU A 10 -11.24 -16.09 -15.86
CA LEU A 10 -10.87 -14.92 -15.06
C LEU A 10 -10.50 -15.38 -13.65
N GLN A 11 -9.25 -15.16 -13.26
CA GLN A 11 -8.75 -15.42 -11.92
C GLN A 11 -8.90 -14.16 -11.05
N ARG A 12 -9.01 -14.34 -9.73
CA ARG A 12 -8.96 -13.20 -8.80
C ARG A 12 -7.59 -12.53 -8.92
N GLY A 13 -7.57 -11.21 -9.11
CA GLY A 13 -6.35 -10.43 -9.35
C GLY A 13 -5.89 -10.37 -10.81
N ALA A 14 -6.72 -10.78 -11.78
CA ALA A 14 -6.40 -10.70 -13.22
C ALA A 14 -6.78 -9.36 -13.87
N HIS A 15 -7.40 -8.44 -13.12
CA HIS A 15 -7.71 -7.09 -13.61
C HIS A 15 -6.48 -6.20 -13.43
N ALA A 16 -6.09 -5.49 -14.49
CA ALA A 16 -4.90 -4.63 -14.49
C ALA A 16 -5.13 -3.29 -13.79
N ALA A 17 -6.37 -2.83 -13.70
CA ALA A 17 -6.73 -1.56 -13.06
C ALA A 17 -8.24 -1.49 -12.81
N ASN A 18 -8.65 -0.58 -11.93
CA ASN A 18 -10.04 -0.16 -11.76
C ASN A 18 -10.18 1.33 -12.06
N GLY A 19 -11.16 1.68 -12.89
CA GLY A 19 -11.56 3.06 -13.13
C GLY A 19 -12.62 3.48 -12.10
N PHE A 20 -12.47 4.67 -11.55
CA PHE A 20 -13.35 5.24 -10.54
C PHE A 20 -13.93 6.56 -11.05
N THR A 21 -15.21 6.77 -10.76
CA THR A 21 -15.87 8.07 -10.84
C THR A 21 -16.47 8.34 -9.47
N LEU A 22 -15.94 9.34 -8.76
CA LEU A 22 -16.42 9.73 -7.44
C LEU A 22 -17.09 11.09 -7.53
N ARG A 23 -18.26 11.22 -6.91
CA ARG A 23 -18.95 12.49 -6.74
C ARG A 23 -18.97 12.84 -5.27
N LEU A 24 -18.24 13.89 -4.90
CA LEU A 24 -18.27 14.49 -3.58
C LEU A 24 -19.35 15.58 -3.60
N THR A 25 -20.35 15.44 -2.74
CA THR A 25 -21.49 16.36 -2.62
C THR A 25 -21.43 17.09 -1.29
N GLN A 26 -22.15 18.20 -1.16
CA GLN A 26 -22.08 19.08 0.02
C GLN A 26 -20.64 19.57 0.28
N LEU A 27 -19.93 19.90 -0.81
CA LEU A 27 -18.57 20.37 -0.75
C LEU A 27 -18.53 21.79 -0.15
N ASP A 28 -18.01 21.86 1.07
CA ASP A 28 -17.62 23.10 1.73
C ASP A 28 -16.09 23.13 1.83
N ALA A 29 -15.44 23.73 0.83
CA ALA A 29 -13.99 23.80 0.72
C ALA A 29 -13.52 24.97 -0.16
N ASP A 30 -12.32 25.45 0.11
CA ASP A 30 -11.60 26.34 -0.80
C ASP A 30 -11.20 25.58 -2.08
N LYS A 31 -11.84 25.94 -3.20
CA LYS A 31 -11.59 25.33 -4.51
C LYS A 31 -10.17 25.56 -5.02
N GLY A 32 -9.54 26.69 -4.68
CA GLY A 32 -8.16 26.98 -5.07
C GLY A 32 -7.20 26.01 -4.39
N ALA A 33 -7.31 25.86 -3.08
CA ALA A 33 -6.53 24.90 -2.31
C ALA A 33 -6.81 23.45 -2.74
N LEU A 34 -8.05 23.12 -3.07
CA LEU A 34 -8.44 21.78 -3.52
C LEU A 34 -7.84 21.45 -4.90
N ASN A 35 -7.89 22.40 -5.84
CA ASN A 35 -7.28 22.22 -7.16
C ASN A 35 -5.77 22.02 -7.05
N GLN A 36 -5.08 22.84 -6.24
CA GLN A 36 -3.63 22.69 -6.00
C GLN A 36 -3.28 21.31 -5.40
N ARG A 37 -4.12 20.81 -4.50
CA ARG A 37 -3.95 19.48 -3.92
C ARG A 37 -4.17 18.38 -4.97
N LEU A 38 -5.17 18.51 -5.83
CA LEU A 38 -5.44 17.55 -6.92
C LEU A 38 -4.31 17.55 -7.96
N GLU A 39 -3.75 18.70 -8.30
CA GLU A 39 -2.55 18.82 -9.13
C GLU A 39 -1.35 18.14 -8.48
N THR A 40 -1.15 18.34 -7.17
CA THR A 40 -0.08 17.67 -6.42
C THR A 40 -0.26 16.16 -6.44
N ILE A 41 -1.49 15.66 -6.25
CA ILE A 41 -1.81 14.23 -6.32
C ILE A 41 -1.55 13.68 -7.72
N ALA A 42 -1.91 14.41 -8.78
CA ALA A 42 -1.66 14.01 -10.15
C ALA A 42 -0.15 13.87 -10.45
N LEU A 43 0.67 14.78 -9.89
CA LEU A 43 2.12 14.81 -10.12
C LEU A 43 2.90 13.85 -9.22
N GLN A 44 2.49 13.67 -7.97
CA GLN A 44 3.29 12.98 -6.95
C GLN A 44 2.65 11.68 -6.45
N GLY A 45 1.40 11.39 -6.82
CA GLY A 45 0.64 10.29 -6.27
C GLY A 45 0.28 10.51 -4.80
N ILE A 46 -0.05 9.41 -4.11
CA ILE A 46 -0.42 9.43 -2.68
C ILE A 46 0.26 8.31 -1.90
N PRO A 47 0.39 8.42 -0.56
CA PRO A 47 0.77 7.29 0.29
C PRO A 47 -0.18 6.10 0.11
N ASN A 48 0.37 4.92 -0.15
CA ASN A 48 -0.36 3.71 -0.55
C ASN A 48 -0.90 2.89 0.63
N TYR A 49 -1.61 3.54 1.56
CA TYR A 49 -2.16 2.88 2.75
C TYR A 49 -3.17 1.79 2.40
N PHE A 50 -3.19 0.72 3.19
CA PHE A 50 -4.37 -0.12 3.28
C PHE A 50 -5.49 0.63 4.02
N GLY A 51 -6.63 0.80 3.35
CA GLY A 51 -7.80 1.46 3.93
C GLY A 51 -8.43 0.68 5.09
N THR A 52 -9.27 1.35 5.89
CA THR A 52 -9.90 0.82 7.10
C THR A 52 -10.66 -0.50 6.88
N GLN A 53 -11.29 -0.67 5.70
CA GLN A 53 -11.97 -1.91 5.32
C GLN A 53 -11.09 -3.16 5.43
N ARG A 54 -9.76 -3.03 5.20
CA ARG A 54 -8.81 -4.16 5.31
C ARG A 54 -8.76 -4.74 6.72
N PHE A 55 -9.01 -3.91 7.73
CA PHE A 55 -8.96 -4.27 9.15
C PHE A 55 -10.32 -4.73 9.70
N GLY A 56 -11.34 -4.86 8.84
CA GLY A 56 -12.69 -5.27 9.23
C GLY A 56 -13.50 -4.15 9.87
N TYR A 57 -14.76 -4.43 10.19
CA TYR A 57 -15.63 -3.48 10.87
C TYR A 57 -15.00 -3.08 12.21
N GLN A 58 -14.80 -1.78 12.42
CA GLN A 58 -14.14 -1.21 13.61
C GLN A 58 -12.78 -1.84 13.98
N GLY A 59 -12.04 -2.37 13.01
CA GLY A 59 -10.74 -2.99 13.27
C GLY A 59 -10.79 -4.42 13.83
N GLY A 60 -11.96 -5.06 13.79
CA GLY A 60 -12.17 -6.41 14.35
C GLY A 60 -11.20 -7.47 13.81
N ASN A 61 -10.76 -7.39 12.55
CA ASN A 61 -9.79 -8.34 12.02
C ASN A 61 -8.42 -8.19 12.68
N LEU A 62 -8.01 -6.96 13.03
CA LEU A 62 -6.73 -6.72 13.67
C LEU A 62 -6.75 -7.21 15.12
N GLY A 63 -7.85 -6.99 15.84
CA GLY A 63 -8.08 -7.57 17.16
C GLY A 63 -8.01 -9.10 17.13
N GLU A 64 -8.76 -9.71 16.21
CA GLU A 64 -8.75 -11.17 16.02
C GLU A 64 -7.34 -11.70 15.69
N ALA A 65 -6.58 -11.00 14.82
CA ALA A 65 -5.21 -11.36 14.51
C ALA A 65 -4.30 -11.30 15.76
N ARG A 66 -4.44 -10.26 16.59
CA ARG A 66 -3.70 -10.14 17.86
C ARG A 66 -4.07 -11.26 18.85
N ASP A 67 -5.35 -11.65 18.92
CA ASP A 67 -5.79 -12.73 19.80
C ASP A 67 -5.22 -14.09 19.41
N TYR A 68 -5.16 -14.39 18.11
CA TYR A 68 -4.49 -15.61 17.60
C TYR A 68 -2.98 -15.56 17.80
N ALA A 69 -2.37 -14.39 17.58
CA ALA A 69 -0.94 -14.17 17.77
C ALA A 69 -0.52 -14.37 19.23
N ALA A 70 -1.26 -13.77 20.19
CA ALA A 70 -1.01 -13.91 21.62
C ALA A 70 -1.12 -15.36 22.10
N ARG A 71 -2.09 -16.11 21.59
CA ARG A 71 -2.25 -17.54 21.87
C ARG A 71 -1.29 -18.45 21.11
N LYS A 72 -0.44 -17.88 20.24
CA LYS A 72 0.44 -18.63 19.33
C LYS A 72 -0.35 -19.72 18.62
N ALA A 73 -1.49 -19.37 18.02
CA ALA A 73 -2.38 -20.29 17.32
C ALA A 73 -2.67 -19.76 15.91
N LEU A 74 -2.96 -20.65 14.97
CA LEU A 74 -3.42 -20.28 13.63
C LEU A 74 -4.87 -20.73 13.47
N PRO A 75 -5.75 -19.93 12.84
CA PRO A 75 -7.10 -20.39 12.52
C PRO A 75 -7.05 -21.62 11.63
N GLU A 76 -7.84 -22.65 11.97
CA GLU A 76 -7.94 -23.89 11.19
C GLU A 76 -8.50 -23.60 9.79
N GLN A 77 -9.56 -22.77 9.75
CA GLN A 77 -10.19 -22.34 8.50
C GLN A 77 -9.21 -21.51 7.67
N ARG A 78 -8.82 -22.06 6.52
CA ARG A 78 -7.83 -21.46 5.60
C ARG A 78 -8.20 -20.02 5.19
N ALA A 79 -9.48 -19.74 4.93
CA ALA A 79 -9.94 -18.42 4.52
C ALA A 79 -9.78 -17.38 5.65
N VAL A 80 -10.14 -17.75 6.89
CA VAL A 80 -9.98 -16.89 8.06
C VAL A 80 -8.50 -16.63 8.31
N ARG A 81 -7.67 -17.67 8.33
CA ARG A 81 -6.21 -17.56 8.47
C ARG A 81 -5.61 -16.63 7.43
N SER A 82 -5.94 -16.80 6.15
CA SER A 82 -5.45 -15.95 5.07
C SER A 82 -5.83 -14.48 5.26
N ARG A 83 -7.09 -14.21 5.66
CA ARG A 83 -7.58 -12.86 5.97
C ARG A 83 -6.82 -12.22 7.13
N LEU A 84 -6.63 -12.93 8.24
CA LEU A 84 -5.99 -12.40 9.44
C LEU A 84 -4.48 -12.17 9.24
N LEU A 85 -3.78 -13.10 8.58
CA LEU A 85 -2.37 -12.91 8.23
C LEU A 85 -2.19 -11.71 7.28
N SER A 86 -3.07 -11.56 6.28
CA SER A 86 -3.08 -10.37 5.42
C SER A 86 -3.33 -9.10 6.24
N THR A 87 -4.20 -9.15 7.25
CA THR A 87 -4.49 -7.99 8.12
C THR A 87 -3.25 -7.58 8.92
N ALA A 88 -2.55 -8.53 9.53
CA ALA A 88 -1.33 -8.28 10.28
C ALA A 88 -0.22 -7.69 9.39
N ARG A 89 0.03 -8.26 8.20
CA ARG A 89 1.01 -7.70 7.25
C ARG A 89 0.64 -6.29 6.79
N SER A 90 -0.64 -6.05 6.48
CA SER A 90 -1.13 -4.71 6.11
C SER A 90 -0.97 -3.69 7.24
N TYR A 91 -1.09 -4.11 8.50
CA TYR A 91 -0.91 -3.25 9.65
C TYR A 91 0.56 -2.81 9.81
N LEU A 92 1.50 -3.76 9.75
CA LEU A 92 2.94 -3.46 9.80
C LEU A 92 3.37 -2.56 8.63
N PHE A 93 2.89 -2.86 7.41
CA PHE A 93 3.09 -1.99 6.25
C PHE A 93 2.61 -0.56 6.51
N ASN A 94 1.38 -0.38 6.99
CA ASN A 94 0.81 0.94 7.28
C ASN A 94 1.62 1.68 8.35
N ARG A 95 2.14 0.99 9.38
CA ARG A 95 3.01 1.57 10.42
C ARG A 95 4.31 2.10 9.82
N VAL A 96 4.98 1.33 8.97
CA VAL A 96 6.21 1.77 8.26
C VAL A 96 5.91 2.95 7.34
N LEU A 97 4.84 2.87 6.54
CA LEU A 97 4.44 3.96 5.66
C LEU A 97 4.11 5.24 6.46
N ALA A 98 3.45 5.12 7.61
CA ALA A 98 3.18 6.27 8.48
C ALA A 98 4.47 6.93 8.99
N ALA A 99 5.46 6.17 9.42
CA ALA A 99 6.75 6.73 9.81
C ALA A 99 7.44 7.48 8.65
N ARG A 100 7.44 6.87 7.44
CA ARG A 100 8.01 7.48 6.22
C ARG A 100 7.25 8.71 5.74
N VAL A 101 5.96 8.81 6.06
CA VAL A 101 5.16 10.01 5.78
C VAL A 101 5.53 11.13 6.75
N VAL A 102 5.69 10.82 8.04
CA VAL A 102 6.08 11.79 9.07
C VAL A 102 7.45 12.39 8.80
N ASP A 103 8.42 11.58 8.37
CA ASP A 103 9.78 12.05 8.04
C ASP A 103 9.92 12.61 6.60
N GLY A 104 8.86 12.53 5.78
CA GLY A 104 8.83 13.03 4.41
C GLY A 104 9.62 12.20 3.38
N SER A 105 10.02 10.97 3.71
CA SER A 105 10.79 10.08 2.82
C SER A 105 9.95 9.09 2.01
N TRP A 106 8.64 8.95 2.26
CA TRP A 106 7.77 7.96 1.61
C TRP A 106 7.79 7.96 0.06
N GLN A 107 8.08 9.10 -0.56
CA GLN A 107 8.14 9.27 -2.02
C GLN A 107 9.58 9.28 -2.59
N LYS A 108 10.61 9.17 -1.74
CA LYS A 108 12.02 9.29 -2.11
C LYS A 108 12.72 7.96 -1.91
N ALA A 109 13.41 7.47 -2.94
CA ALA A 109 14.32 6.34 -2.79
C ALA A 109 15.54 6.76 -1.95
N GLN A 110 15.95 5.89 -1.04
CA GLN A 110 17.14 6.04 -0.21
C GLN A 110 18.03 4.81 -0.36
N VAL A 111 19.34 4.98 -0.17
CA VAL A 111 20.29 3.86 -0.23
C VAL A 111 19.91 2.82 0.83
N GLY A 112 19.78 1.56 0.40
CA GLY A 112 19.30 0.47 1.23
C GLY A 112 17.79 0.23 1.13
N ASP A 113 17.02 1.07 0.44
CA ASP A 113 15.64 0.74 0.10
C ASP A 113 15.56 -0.51 -0.78
N LEU A 114 14.39 -1.14 -0.75
CA LEU A 114 13.98 -2.06 -1.79
C LEU A 114 13.04 -1.33 -2.74
N LEU A 115 13.38 -1.25 -4.01
CA LEU A 115 12.58 -0.61 -5.04
C LEU A 115 11.78 -1.63 -5.83
N ALA A 116 10.61 -1.22 -6.31
CA ALA A 116 9.79 -2.02 -7.22
C ALA A 116 9.10 -1.12 -8.25
N PHE A 117 8.85 -1.69 -9.43
CA PHE A 117 8.01 -1.07 -10.45
C PHE A 117 6.53 -1.19 -10.07
N THR A 118 5.69 -0.27 -10.57
CA THR A 118 4.26 -0.16 -10.21
C THR A 118 3.50 -1.48 -10.25
N ASP A 119 3.71 -2.29 -11.29
CA ASP A 119 2.99 -3.56 -11.51
C ASP A 119 3.88 -4.80 -11.30
N SER A 120 5.04 -4.64 -10.65
CA SER A 120 6.00 -5.73 -10.42
C SER A 120 5.86 -6.32 -9.02
N ARG A 121 5.97 -7.65 -8.93
CA ARG A 121 6.18 -8.35 -7.65
C ARG A 121 7.65 -8.46 -7.26
N SER A 122 8.55 -8.27 -8.23
CA SER A 122 9.98 -8.28 -8.01
C SER A 122 10.43 -6.94 -7.43
N PHE A 123 11.39 -7.00 -6.53
CA PHE A 123 12.03 -5.86 -5.91
C PHE A 123 13.55 -6.05 -5.94
N PHE A 124 14.28 -4.96 -5.83
CA PHE A 124 15.75 -4.95 -5.85
C PHE A 124 16.30 -3.86 -4.92
N PRO A 125 17.51 -4.02 -4.36
CA PRO A 125 18.10 -3.03 -3.47
C PRO A 125 18.49 -1.74 -4.22
N ALA A 126 18.29 -0.61 -3.56
CA ALA A 126 18.72 0.70 -4.05
C ALA A 126 20.16 1.00 -3.60
N GLY A 127 21.06 1.16 -4.57
CA GLY A 127 22.33 1.85 -4.38
C GLY A 127 22.19 3.36 -4.62
N VAL A 128 23.33 4.04 -4.77
CA VAL A 128 23.38 5.49 -5.05
C VAL A 128 22.75 5.81 -6.41
N ASP A 129 23.01 4.97 -7.41
CA ASP A 129 22.53 5.18 -8.78
C ASP A 129 21.01 5.01 -8.87
N GLU A 130 20.46 3.98 -8.24
CA GLU A 130 19.02 3.73 -8.21
C GLU A 130 18.25 4.85 -7.49
N CYS A 131 18.86 5.53 -6.51
CA CYS A 131 18.25 6.66 -5.84
C CYS A 131 18.05 7.89 -6.74
N SER A 132 18.77 7.94 -7.87
CA SER A 132 18.69 9.01 -8.87
C SER A 132 18.02 8.56 -10.16
N ASP A 133 17.39 7.37 -10.18
CA ASP A 133 16.76 6.83 -11.38
C ASP A 133 15.61 7.74 -11.86
N PRO A 134 15.61 8.18 -13.13
CA PRO A 134 14.57 9.07 -13.66
C PRO A 134 13.16 8.46 -13.60
N ARG A 135 13.03 7.13 -13.52
CA ARG A 135 11.74 6.43 -13.38
C ARG A 135 11.05 6.71 -12.04
N LEU A 136 11.79 7.17 -11.03
CA LEU A 136 11.21 7.68 -9.78
C LEU A 136 10.39 8.96 -10.02
N ALA A 137 10.82 9.83 -10.93
CA ALA A 137 10.15 11.11 -11.20
C ALA A 137 8.87 10.93 -12.02
N ILE A 138 8.85 9.94 -12.93
CA ILE A 138 7.67 9.63 -13.77
C ILE A 138 6.72 8.60 -13.15
N LEU A 139 6.91 8.26 -11.87
CA LEU A 139 6.07 7.33 -11.10
C LEU A 139 5.98 5.90 -11.69
N ASP A 140 7.10 5.39 -12.19
CA ASP A 140 7.22 4.00 -12.66
C ASP A 140 8.07 3.15 -11.70
N LEU A 141 8.98 3.78 -10.94
CA LEU A 141 9.78 3.15 -9.89
C LEU A 141 9.46 3.76 -8.52
N HIS A 142 9.43 2.91 -7.48
CA HIS A 142 8.96 3.32 -6.15
C HIS A 142 9.77 2.67 -5.02
N PRO A 143 10.06 3.41 -3.93
CA PRO A 143 10.43 2.78 -2.67
C PRO A 143 9.26 1.94 -2.16
N THR A 144 9.58 0.84 -1.47
CA THR A 144 8.59 -0.11 -0.97
C THR A 144 8.60 -0.18 0.56
N GLY A 145 7.53 -0.72 1.14
CA GLY A 145 7.44 -1.11 2.54
C GLY A 145 7.22 -2.63 2.69
N PRO A 146 7.40 -3.17 3.91
CA PRO A 146 7.38 -4.59 4.14
C PRO A 146 5.95 -5.12 4.23
N GLN A 147 5.68 -6.20 3.50
CA GLN A 147 4.69 -7.18 3.90
C GLN A 147 5.45 -8.29 4.65
N TRP A 148 5.49 -8.14 5.98
CA TRP A 148 6.44 -8.86 6.82
C TRP A 148 6.37 -10.38 6.69
N GLY A 149 7.55 -11.00 6.68
CA GLY A 149 7.74 -12.45 6.66
C GLY A 149 8.87 -12.91 7.58
N GLU A 150 9.48 -14.03 7.23
CA GLU A 150 10.51 -14.70 8.02
C GLU A 150 11.82 -13.89 8.13
N GLY A 151 12.35 -13.81 9.35
CA GLY A 151 13.62 -13.12 9.63
C GLY A 151 13.51 -11.59 9.69
N PRO A 152 14.66 -10.91 9.84
CA PRO A 152 14.72 -9.45 9.81
C PRO A 152 14.37 -8.91 8.42
N SER A 153 14.09 -7.61 8.34
CA SER A 153 13.87 -6.96 7.04
C SER A 153 15.06 -7.17 6.10
N PRO A 154 14.82 -7.51 4.81
CA PRO A 154 15.86 -7.62 3.79
C PRO A 154 16.32 -6.27 3.23
N ALA A 155 15.74 -5.15 3.67
CA ALA A 155 16.24 -3.82 3.34
C ALA A 155 17.62 -3.57 4.00
N GLY A 156 18.30 -2.51 3.58
CA GLY A 156 19.57 -2.06 4.14
C GLY A 156 19.45 -0.75 4.92
N GLY A 157 20.50 -0.44 5.71
CA GLY A 157 20.71 0.87 6.32
C GLY A 157 19.54 1.37 7.18
N ALA A 158 19.20 2.66 7.02
CA ALA A 158 18.15 3.32 7.79
C ALA A 158 16.76 2.70 7.56
N THR A 159 16.48 2.23 6.33
CA THR A 159 15.21 1.56 6.01
C THR A 159 15.07 0.26 6.78
N ALA A 160 16.12 -0.57 6.83
CA ALA A 160 16.12 -1.78 7.62
C ALA A 160 15.89 -1.50 9.11
N ALA A 161 16.57 -0.48 9.66
CA ALA A 161 16.43 -0.10 11.06
C ALA A 161 15.00 0.33 11.39
N LEU A 162 14.39 1.16 10.53
CA LEU A 162 13.00 1.59 10.69
C LEU A 162 12.04 0.40 10.64
N GLU A 163 12.18 -0.46 9.62
CA GLU A 163 11.31 -1.62 9.42
C GLU A 163 11.40 -2.61 10.59
N ASN A 164 12.61 -2.92 11.06
CA ASN A 164 12.81 -3.79 12.21
C ASN A 164 12.27 -3.16 13.50
N THR A 165 12.47 -1.85 13.72
CA THR A 165 11.90 -1.15 14.90
C THR A 165 10.38 -1.28 14.94
N VAL A 166 9.70 -1.03 13.81
CA VAL A 166 8.24 -1.18 13.72
C VAL A 166 7.80 -2.63 13.96
N ALA A 167 8.55 -3.60 13.47
CA ALA A 167 8.25 -5.02 13.70
C ALA A 167 8.50 -5.45 15.15
N ASP A 168 9.49 -4.87 15.82
CA ASP A 168 9.83 -5.16 17.22
C ASP A 168 8.79 -4.56 18.17
N ASP A 169 8.31 -3.34 17.90
CA ASP A 169 7.17 -2.71 18.58
C ASP A 169 5.91 -3.59 18.51
N GLU A 170 5.80 -4.41 17.46
CA GLU A 170 4.69 -5.31 17.19
C GLU A 170 5.12 -6.79 17.20
N SER A 171 6.10 -7.12 18.05
CA SER A 171 6.76 -8.43 18.13
C SER A 171 5.79 -9.62 18.16
N VAL A 172 4.65 -9.50 18.85
CA VAL A 172 3.62 -10.54 18.89
C VAL A 172 3.05 -10.85 17.50
N LEU A 173 2.75 -9.82 16.70
CA LEU A 173 2.28 -9.99 15.32
C LEU A 173 3.42 -10.45 14.41
N ARG A 174 4.62 -9.89 14.56
CA ARG A 174 5.84 -10.29 13.84
C ARG A 174 6.08 -11.80 13.99
N ASP A 175 6.19 -12.29 15.21
CA ASP A 175 6.48 -13.70 15.51
C ASP A 175 5.38 -14.63 15.02
N TRP A 176 4.13 -14.17 15.06
CA TRP A 176 3.00 -14.92 14.54
C TRP A 176 3.04 -15.06 13.01
N LEU A 177 3.44 -14.01 12.29
CA LEU A 177 3.66 -14.06 10.84
C LEU A 177 4.82 -14.99 10.47
N VAL A 178 5.93 -14.94 11.22
CA VAL A 178 7.06 -15.86 11.06
C VAL A 178 6.62 -17.30 11.27
N ARG A 179 5.88 -17.57 12.36
CA ARG A 179 5.33 -18.91 12.65
C ARG A 179 4.39 -19.42 11.57
N ALA A 180 3.67 -18.53 10.90
CA ALA A 180 2.80 -18.88 9.80
C ALA A 180 3.56 -19.22 8.50
N GLY A 181 4.90 -19.10 8.49
CA GLY A 181 5.74 -19.36 7.32
C GLY A 181 5.57 -18.32 6.22
N MET A 182 5.29 -17.06 6.60
CA MET A 182 5.15 -15.98 5.63
C MET A 182 6.53 -15.58 5.09
N GLU A 183 6.65 -15.44 3.78
CA GLU A 183 7.85 -14.86 3.15
C GLU A 183 7.74 -13.34 3.10
N HIS A 184 8.89 -12.66 3.05
CA HIS A 184 8.92 -11.22 2.84
C HIS A 184 8.42 -10.89 1.44
N GLU A 185 7.35 -10.11 1.39
CA GLU A 185 6.87 -9.46 0.17
C GLU A 185 7.04 -7.95 0.29
N ARG A 186 6.99 -7.24 -0.83
CA ARG A 186 7.11 -5.78 -0.86
C ARG A 186 5.87 -5.15 -1.48
N ARG A 187 5.53 -3.95 -1.02
CA ARG A 187 4.46 -3.11 -1.59
C ARG A 187 4.99 -1.70 -1.78
N ILE A 188 4.74 -1.09 -2.94
CA ILE A 188 5.12 0.30 -3.20
C ILE A 188 4.49 1.24 -2.16
N LEU A 189 5.29 2.17 -1.62
CA LEU A 189 4.84 3.15 -0.62
C LEU A 189 3.99 4.26 -1.24
N ARG A 190 4.19 4.52 -2.53
CA ARG A 190 3.54 5.58 -3.31
C ARG A 190 2.65 4.97 -4.37
N LEU A 191 1.37 5.33 -4.34
CA LEU A 191 0.36 4.93 -5.32
C LEU A 191 0.25 6.00 -6.41
N PRO A 192 0.62 5.71 -7.67
CA PRO A 192 0.35 6.60 -8.78
C PRO A 192 -1.15 6.64 -9.06
N ILE A 193 -1.69 7.84 -9.32
CA ILE A 193 -3.10 8.03 -9.69
C ILE A 193 -3.15 8.27 -11.20
N GLY A 194 -3.56 7.26 -11.95
CA GLY A 194 -3.66 7.34 -13.41
C GLY A 194 -4.88 8.15 -13.85
N ARG A 195 -4.72 8.96 -14.90
CA ARG A 195 -5.83 9.69 -15.56
C ARG A 195 -6.71 10.49 -14.59
N LEU A 196 -6.13 11.11 -13.57
CA LEU A 196 -6.88 11.97 -12.66
C LEU A 196 -7.41 13.19 -13.41
N THR A 197 -8.72 13.30 -13.51
CA THR A 197 -9.42 14.50 -13.97
C THR A 197 -10.48 14.88 -12.95
N TRP A 198 -10.83 16.16 -12.93
CA TRP A 198 -11.87 16.65 -12.05
C TRP A 198 -12.57 17.87 -12.63
N HIS A 199 -13.82 18.06 -12.23
CA HIS A 199 -14.62 19.24 -12.53
C HIS A 199 -15.66 19.47 -11.45
N TYR A 200 -16.30 20.65 -11.49
CA TYR A 200 -17.35 21.06 -10.57
C TYR A 200 -18.67 21.13 -11.34
N PRO A 201 -19.51 20.09 -11.33
CA PRO A 201 -20.83 20.13 -11.98
C PRO A 201 -21.71 21.24 -11.42
N GLU A 202 -21.59 21.49 -10.11
CA GLU A 202 -22.34 22.48 -9.34
C GLU A 202 -21.41 23.16 -8.32
N SER A 203 -21.85 24.22 -7.65
CA SER A 203 -20.98 24.97 -6.74
C SER A 203 -20.47 24.15 -5.56
N ASP A 204 -21.26 23.17 -5.09
CA ASP A 204 -21.03 22.31 -3.92
C ASP A 204 -20.77 20.84 -4.32
N ILE A 205 -20.46 20.57 -5.59
CA ILE A 205 -20.16 19.23 -6.08
C ILE A 205 -18.80 19.22 -6.77
N LEU A 206 -17.94 18.28 -6.37
CA LEU A 206 -16.71 17.93 -7.06
C LEU A 206 -16.86 16.52 -7.63
N GLN A 207 -16.66 16.36 -8.93
CA GLN A 207 -16.55 15.06 -9.57
C GLN A 207 -15.09 14.76 -9.90
N LEU A 208 -14.64 13.57 -9.52
CA LEU A 208 -13.31 13.03 -9.75
C LEU A 208 -13.41 11.79 -10.64
N GLU A 209 -12.51 11.67 -11.60
CA GLU A 209 -12.34 10.46 -12.41
C GLU A 209 -10.86 10.07 -12.39
N PHE A 210 -10.55 8.79 -12.12
CA PHE A 210 -9.18 8.30 -12.05
C PHE A 210 -9.11 6.77 -12.18
N VAL A 211 -7.89 6.27 -12.35
CA VAL A 211 -7.57 4.85 -12.49
C VAL A 211 -6.54 4.46 -11.43
N LEU A 212 -6.80 3.36 -10.73
CA LEU A 212 -5.83 2.74 -9.81
C LEU A 212 -5.42 1.37 -10.36
N PRO A 213 -4.13 0.98 -10.25
CA PRO A 213 -3.66 -0.37 -10.59
C PRO A 213 -4.26 -1.44 -9.66
#